data_AF-A0A957BDD6-F1
#
_entry.id   AF-A0A957BDD6-F1
#
_cell.length_a   1.000
_cell.length_b   1.000
_cell.length_c   1.000
_cell.angle_alpha   90.00
_cell.angle_beta   90.00
_cell.angle_gamma   90.00
#
_symmetry.space_group_name_H-M   'P 1'
#
loop_
_entity.id
_entity.type
_entity.pdbx_description
1 polymer ?
#
loop_
_entity_poly.entity_id
_entity_poly.type
_entity_poly.pdbx_seq_one_letter_code
_entity_poly.pdbx_strand_id
1 'polypeptide(L)'
;MKRHHLLAVLGMVFIVAGMLVLWTPVLAQEDPIVTNPAPPEVLSGYYDAWVTSPHADVEAEAFNHWNEDDPVEVPASCAQCHSTDGYRDYVGADGTEAGVVDAAHAVGMTITCDACHNPQASHLASVTFPSGVVLEDVGDATRCMVCHQGRASGLSVASAIAETGITDMNEVSEDLGFINIHYYAAAASLYGGEVHAGYEFEGETYQLRNDHVEGYDTCINCHNPHTLELKVSECATCHEDVESVEDLAGIRMPGSFIDYDGDGDMREGISGEIETLQEMLYTAIQTYAEQVLEAPVEYNAGAYPYWFTADGERYGTFSPLMSIATYNYQVSRKDPGAYAHNPKYHIEILFDTISALNEQIDAQVDLSMAHRNDPGHFDATGEPFRHWDEDGEVSASCVKCHTATGLPFYLENGVTIAMEPTNGLACSTCHDDVSSGEFSLRMSDEVTFPSGAVVSFGEEEPANLCINCHQGRESTVSVNAAISRIGVG
;
A
#
# COMPACT_ATOMS: atom_id res chain seq x y z
N MET A 1 12.30 48.28 -85.18
CA MET A 1 13.26 48.26 -84.05
C MET A 1 12.86 49.08 -82.81
N LYS A 2 11.66 49.70 -82.68
CA LYS A 2 11.31 50.50 -81.47
C LYS A 2 10.32 49.86 -80.49
N ARG A 3 9.62 48.77 -80.86
CA ARG A 3 8.63 48.12 -79.98
C ARG A 3 9.19 47.00 -79.09
N HIS A 4 10.18 46.23 -79.58
CA HIS A 4 10.77 45.13 -78.80
C HIS A 4 11.70 45.61 -77.68
N HIS A 5 12.37 46.76 -77.84
CA HIS A 5 13.19 47.35 -76.77
C HIS A 5 12.33 47.92 -75.62
N LEU A 6 11.14 48.44 -75.90
CA LEU A 6 10.26 48.96 -74.85
C LEU A 6 9.68 47.83 -73.99
N LEU A 7 9.34 46.70 -74.61
CA LEU A 7 8.86 45.49 -73.91
C LEU A 7 9.97 44.81 -73.10
N ALA A 8 11.20 44.79 -73.60
CA ALA A 8 12.34 44.25 -72.86
C ALA A 8 12.70 45.12 -71.64
N VAL A 9 12.64 46.45 -71.76
CA VAL A 9 12.89 47.37 -70.64
C VAL A 9 11.76 47.30 -69.61
N LEU A 10 10.49 47.22 -70.04
CA LEU A 10 9.37 47.02 -69.12
C LEU A 10 9.45 45.66 -68.40
N GLY A 11 9.78 44.58 -69.11
CA GLY A 11 9.96 43.26 -68.50
C GLY A 11 11.10 43.24 -67.48
N MET A 12 12.22 43.91 -67.75
CA MET A 12 13.35 43.99 -66.83
C MET A 12 13.05 44.88 -65.61
N VAL A 13 12.26 45.96 -65.78
CA VAL A 13 11.75 46.77 -64.66
C VAL A 13 10.79 45.98 -63.78
N PHE A 14 9.92 45.12 -64.35
CA PHE A 14 9.05 44.25 -63.56
C PHE A 14 9.79 43.15 -62.81
N ILE A 15 10.88 42.60 -63.39
CA ILE A 15 11.72 41.59 -62.71
C ILE A 15 12.53 42.23 -61.58
N VAL A 16 13.10 43.42 -61.79
CA VAL A 16 13.84 44.15 -60.75
C VAL A 16 12.90 44.65 -59.64
N ALA A 17 11.68 45.10 -59.99
CA ALA A 17 10.66 45.45 -58.99
C ALA A 17 10.17 44.22 -58.22
N GLY A 18 10.00 43.07 -58.87
CA GLY A 18 9.65 41.81 -58.21
C GLY A 18 10.75 41.30 -57.26
N MET A 19 12.02 41.44 -57.66
CA MET A 19 13.16 41.07 -56.80
C MET A 19 13.34 42.04 -55.61
N LEU A 20 12.98 43.32 -55.76
CA LEU A 20 12.96 44.28 -54.64
C LEU A 20 11.83 44.03 -53.64
N VAL A 21 10.70 43.45 -54.07
CA VAL A 21 9.61 43.02 -53.17
C VAL A 21 9.94 41.71 -52.46
N LEU A 22 10.79 40.85 -53.04
CA LEU A 22 11.31 39.64 -52.38
C LEU A 22 12.48 39.92 -51.41
N TRP A 23 12.93 41.17 -51.31
CA TRP A 23 14.00 41.63 -50.43
C TRP A 23 13.52 42.56 -49.31
N THR A 24 12.21 42.70 -49.13
CA THR A 24 11.72 43.02 -47.79
C THR A 24 11.99 41.80 -46.94
N PRO A 25 12.81 41.87 -45.87
CA PRO A 25 12.78 40.80 -44.89
C PRO A 25 11.32 40.64 -44.51
N VAL A 26 10.76 39.45 -44.74
CA VAL A 26 9.61 39.03 -43.97
C VAL A 26 10.15 39.04 -42.55
N LEU A 27 9.96 40.17 -41.87
CA LEU A 27 9.84 40.15 -40.43
C LEU A 27 8.63 39.23 -40.26
N ALA A 28 8.91 37.95 -40.04
CA ALA A 28 8.05 37.17 -39.19
C ALA A 28 7.79 38.13 -38.04
N GLN A 29 6.54 38.53 -37.87
CA GLN A 29 6.13 39.02 -36.58
C GLN A 29 6.38 37.80 -35.71
N GLU A 30 7.60 37.71 -35.16
CA GLU A 30 7.88 36.88 -34.00
C GLU A 30 6.76 37.34 -33.09
N ASP A 31 5.76 36.46 -32.90
CA ASP A 31 4.85 36.62 -31.77
C ASP A 31 5.76 37.00 -30.62
N PRO A 32 5.47 38.12 -29.93
CA PRO A 32 6.39 38.65 -28.94
C PRO A 32 6.84 37.46 -28.13
N ILE A 33 8.16 37.17 -28.11
CA ILE A 33 8.70 36.05 -27.36
C ILE A 33 7.97 36.14 -26.05
N VAL A 34 7.04 35.21 -25.83
CA VAL A 34 6.44 35.07 -24.53
C VAL A 34 7.63 34.50 -23.81
N THR A 35 8.47 35.40 -23.28
CA THR A 35 9.36 35.09 -22.20
C THR A 35 8.35 34.70 -21.14
N ASN A 36 7.98 33.42 -21.13
CA ASN A 36 7.28 32.85 -20.01
C ASN A 36 8.11 33.36 -18.83
N PRO A 37 7.52 34.17 -17.95
CA PRO A 37 8.25 34.64 -16.80
C PRO A 37 8.94 33.40 -16.21
N ALA A 38 10.22 33.53 -15.84
CA ALA A 38 10.91 32.44 -15.16
C ALA A 38 9.92 31.88 -14.14
N PRO A 39 9.71 30.54 -14.11
CA PRO A 39 8.74 29.95 -13.22
C PRO A 39 8.93 30.60 -11.85
N PRO A 40 7.85 31.04 -11.16
CA PRO A 40 7.96 31.58 -9.81
C PRO A 40 9.00 30.79 -9.01
N GLU A 41 9.84 31.44 -8.22
CA GLU A 41 10.99 30.81 -7.53
C GLU A 41 10.63 29.50 -6.78
N VAL A 42 9.37 29.39 -6.35
CA VAL A 42 8.74 28.19 -5.79
C VAL A 42 8.72 26.99 -6.78
N LEU A 43 8.37 27.22 -8.04
CA LEU A 43 8.35 26.20 -9.09
C LEU A 43 9.77 25.74 -9.48
N SER A 44 10.78 26.61 -9.43
CA SER A 44 12.17 26.16 -9.64
C SER A 44 12.64 25.21 -8.53
N GLY A 45 12.24 25.45 -7.27
CA GLY A 45 12.58 24.55 -6.17
C GLY A 45 11.99 23.14 -6.32
N TYR A 46 10.73 23.03 -6.77
CA TYR A 46 10.12 21.72 -7.04
C TYR A 46 10.73 21.02 -8.24
N TYR A 47 11.07 21.77 -9.30
CA TYR A 47 11.78 21.21 -10.44
C TYR A 47 13.15 20.67 -10.04
N ASP A 48 13.94 21.44 -9.29
CA ASP A 48 15.27 21.04 -8.83
C ASP A 48 15.21 19.80 -7.93
N ALA A 49 14.18 19.69 -7.08
CA ALA A 49 13.92 18.49 -6.28
C ALA A 49 13.55 17.27 -7.14
N TRP A 50 12.71 17.46 -8.17
CA TRP A 50 12.23 16.37 -9.02
C TRP A 50 13.33 15.78 -9.90
N VAL A 51 14.16 16.63 -10.52
CA VAL A 51 15.20 16.16 -11.46
C VAL A 51 16.29 15.31 -10.80
N THR A 52 16.38 15.32 -9.46
CA THR A 52 17.26 14.43 -8.69
C THR A 52 16.52 13.25 -8.07
N SER A 53 15.21 13.12 -8.29
CA SER A 53 14.40 12.04 -7.72
C SER A 53 14.54 10.74 -8.51
N PRO A 54 14.28 9.57 -7.88
CA PRO A 54 14.24 8.28 -8.57
C PRO A 54 13.30 8.24 -9.79
N HIS A 55 12.19 8.99 -9.78
CA HIS A 55 11.27 9.04 -10.91
C HIS A 55 11.81 9.82 -12.12
N ALA A 56 12.83 10.65 -11.93
CA ALA A 56 13.52 11.36 -13.01
C ALA A 56 14.83 10.66 -13.43
N ASP A 57 15.20 9.55 -12.80
CA ASP A 57 16.44 8.83 -13.07
C ASP A 57 16.39 8.12 -14.43
N VAL A 58 16.96 8.78 -15.44
CA VAL A 58 17.04 8.25 -16.81
C VAL A 58 17.98 7.06 -16.95
N GLU A 59 18.74 6.69 -15.91
CA GLU A 59 19.61 5.50 -15.89
C GLU A 59 18.92 4.31 -15.20
N ALA A 60 17.83 4.53 -14.47
CA ALA A 60 17.13 3.48 -13.74
C ALA A 60 16.55 2.40 -14.68
N GLU A 61 16.68 1.13 -14.25
CA GLU A 61 16.15 -0.04 -14.97
C GLU A 61 14.65 0.11 -15.28
N ALA A 62 13.90 0.74 -14.38
CA ALA A 62 12.48 1.01 -14.56
C ALA A 62 12.16 1.79 -15.86
N PHE A 63 13.09 2.59 -16.39
CA PHE A 63 12.83 3.39 -17.60
C PHE A 63 13.68 2.95 -18.80
N ASN A 64 14.67 2.08 -18.58
CA ASN A 64 15.62 1.66 -19.61
C ASN A 64 15.47 0.22 -20.09
N HIS A 65 14.66 -0.60 -19.41
CA HIS A 65 14.53 -2.03 -19.69
C HIS A 65 14.37 -2.34 -21.20
N TRP A 66 13.52 -1.58 -21.90
CA TRP A 66 13.16 -1.82 -23.30
C TRP A 66 14.05 -1.11 -24.33
N ASN A 67 15.14 -0.44 -23.92
CA ASN A 67 15.98 0.33 -24.84
C ASN A 67 16.71 -0.51 -25.89
N GLU A 68 16.89 -1.81 -25.61
CA GLU A 68 17.58 -2.76 -26.50
C GLU A 68 16.63 -3.81 -27.10
N ASP A 69 15.32 -3.70 -26.84
CA ASP A 69 14.30 -4.62 -27.34
C ASP A 69 13.96 -4.38 -28.83
N ASP A 70 13.30 -5.35 -29.47
CA ASP A 70 12.78 -5.23 -30.83
C ASP A 70 11.29 -5.58 -30.87
N PRO A 71 10.37 -4.61 -31.09
CA PRO A 71 10.64 -3.18 -31.28
C PRO A 71 11.14 -2.45 -30.02
N VAL A 72 11.88 -1.35 -30.21
CA VAL A 72 12.37 -0.47 -29.13
C VAL A 72 11.24 0.43 -28.64
N GLU A 73 10.37 -0.12 -27.79
CA GLU A 73 9.21 0.56 -27.22
C GLU A 73 8.88 0.00 -25.84
N VAL A 74 8.29 0.82 -24.97
CA VAL A 74 7.69 0.35 -23.73
C VAL A 74 6.35 -0.28 -24.08
N PRO A 75 6.14 -1.60 -23.83
CA PRO A 75 4.88 -2.26 -24.16
C PRO A 75 3.71 -1.64 -23.43
N ALA A 76 2.52 -1.71 -24.03
CA ALA A 76 1.28 -1.15 -23.47
C ALA A 76 1.02 -1.60 -22.01
N SER A 77 1.29 -2.87 -21.70
CA SER A 77 1.12 -3.45 -20.36
C SER A 77 2.11 -2.96 -19.30
N CYS A 78 3.12 -2.19 -19.70
CA CYS A 78 4.14 -1.61 -18.83
C CYS A 78 4.12 -0.06 -18.86
N ALA A 79 3.68 0.53 -19.97
CA ALA A 79 3.80 1.96 -20.22
C ALA A 79 3.08 2.84 -19.20
N GLN A 80 1.99 2.35 -18.56
CA GLN A 80 1.25 3.05 -17.50
C GLN A 80 2.15 3.63 -16.41
N CYS A 81 3.20 2.90 -16.02
CA CYS A 81 4.07 3.27 -14.88
C CYS A 81 5.54 3.46 -15.25
N HIS A 82 5.90 3.15 -16.49
CA HIS A 82 7.26 3.22 -17.00
C HIS A 82 7.45 4.31 -18.05
N SER A 83 6.48 5.22 -18.22
CA SER A 83 6.62 6.41 -19.07
C SER A 83 5.60 7.49 -18.67
N THR A 84 5.94 8.77 -18.86
CA THR A 84 4.97 9.86 -18.70
C THR A 84 3.78 9.70 -19.63
N ASP A 85 4.03 9.36 -20.91
CA ASP A 85 2.98 9.29 -21.90
C ASP A 85 2.02 8.13 -21.62
N GLY A 86 2.53 6.96 -21.18
CA GLY A 86 1.66 5.85 -20.81
C GLY A 86 0.82 6.12 -19.57
N TYR A 87 1.31 6.88 -18.59
CA TYR A 87 0.45 7.36 -17.49
C TYR A 87 -0.63 8.31 -18.00
N ARG A 88 -0.29 9.19 -18.95
CA ARG A 88 -1.24 10.12 -19.57
C ARG A 88 -2.30 9.42 -20.40
N ASP A 89 -1.93 8.37 -21.13
CA ASP A 89 -2.86 7.46 -21.82
C ASP A 89 -3.81 6.82 -20.79
N TYR A 90 -3.26 6.23 -19.73
CA TYR A 90 -4.07 5.60 -18.67
C TYR A 90 -5.11 6.55 -18.06
N VAL A 91 -4.76 7.82 -17.79
CA VAL A 91 -5.73 8.78 -17.23
C VAL A 91 -6.60 9.46 -18.28
N GLY A 92 -6.39 9.19 -19.58
CA GLY A 92 -7.08 9.86 -20.69
C GLY A 92 -6.70 11.33 -20.87
N ALA A 93 -5.47 11.71 -20.48
CA ALA A 93 -4.94 13.07 -20.63
C ALA A 93 -4.46 13.39 -22.06
N ASP A 94 -4.23 12.37 -22.88
CA ASP A 94 -3.93 12.48 -24.32
C ASP A 94 -5.20 12.41 -25.20
N GLY A 95 -6.35 12.12 -24.60
CA GLY A 95 -7.66 12.02 -25.25
C GLY A 95 -8.11 10.60 -25.60
N THR A 96 -7.36 9.57 -25.19
CA THR A 96 -7.77 8.16 -25.27
C THR A 96 -8.77 7.79 -24.17
N GLU A 97 -9.17 6.52 -24.14
CA GLU A 97 -10.06 5.97 -23.13
C GLU A 97 -9.32 5.84 -21.79
N ALA A 98 -9.86 6.44 -20.73
CA ALA A 98 -9.25 6.36 -19.40
C ALA A 98 -9.43 4.95 -18.78
N GLY A 99 -8.46 4.56 -17.96
CA GLY A 99 -8.40 3.28 -17.26
C GLY A 99 -7.67 2.17 -18.03
N VAL A 100 -7.16 2.46 -19.23
CA VAL A 100 -6.46 1.49 -20.08
C VAL A 100 -5.28 2.14 -20.79
N VAL A 101 -4.27 1.35 -21.11
CA VAL A 101 -3.17 1.72 -22.01
C VAL A 101 -3.20 0.72 -23.15
N ASP A 102 -3.64 1.15 -24.32
CA ASP A 102 -3.90 0.25 -25.48
C ASP A 102 -2.74 0.22 -26.48
N ALA A 103 -1.77 1.12 -26.34
CA ALA A 103 -0.64 1.23 -27.25
C ALA A 103 0.71 1.21 -26.53
N ALA A 104 1.71 0.68 -27.22
CA ALA A 104 3.10 0.83 -26.79
C ALA A 104 3.52 2.30 -26.88
N HIS A 105 4.46 2.69 -26.02
CA HIS A 105 4.96 4.05 -25.91
C HIS A 105 6.46 4.11 -26.22
N ALA A 106 6.94 5.29 -26.62
CA ALA A 106 8.35 5.47 -26.93
C ALA A 106 9.23 5.30 -25.68
N VAL A 107 10.39 4.67 -25.85
CA VAL A 107 11.43 4.64 -24.81
C VAL A 107 12.08 6.02 -24.62
N GLY A 108 12.95 6.16 -23.62
CA GLY A 108 13.72 7.38 -23.37
C GLY A 108 12.93 8.46 -22.61
N MET A 109 11.85 8.06 -21.94
CA MET A 109 11.07 8.92 -21.05
C MET A 109 11.05 8.34 -19.65
N THR A 110 11.08 9.23 -18.67
CA THR A 110 10.85 8.93 -17.25
C THR A 110 9.49 9.47 -16.83
N ILE A 111 9.18 9.45 -15.53
CA ILE A 111 8.01 10.16 -15.00
C ILE A 111 8.37 11.65 -14.85
N THR A 112 7.59 12.51 -15.49
CA THR A 112 7.76 13.96 -15.47
C THR A 112 6.56 14.63 -14.80
N CYS A 113 6.65 15.95 -14.60
CA CYS A 113 5.58 16.73 -13.97
C CYS A 113 4.21 16.49 -14.61
N ASP A 114 4.16 16.32 -15.94
CA ASP A 114 2.92 16.20 -16.72
C ASP A 114 2.16 14.90 -16.42
N ALA A 115 2.81 13.86 -15.87
CA ALA A 115 2.13 12.64 -15.44
C ALA A 115 1.12 12.94 -14.32
N CYS A 116 1.55 13.71 -13.31
CA CYS A 116 0.72 14.01 -12.13
C CYS A 116 0.00 15.36 -12.22
N HIS A 117 0.57 16.35 -12.92
CA HIS A 117 0.04 17.70 -13.04
C HIS A 117 -0.72 17.90 -14.35
N ASN A 118 -1.81 17.16 -14.51
CA ASN A 118 -2.79 17.38 -15.57
C ASN A 118 -4.22 17.27 -15.00
N PRO A 119 -5.24 17.83 -15.69
CA PRO A 119 -6.60 17.86 -15.17
C PRO A 119 -7.18 16.49 -14.83
N GLN A 120 -6.85 15.47 -15.62
CA GLN A 120 -7.35 14.11 -15.46
C GLN A 120 -6.74 13.45 -14.22
N ALA A 121 -5.41 13.51 -14.07
CA ALA A 121 -4.71 13.02 -12.89
C ALA A 121 -5.14 13.74 -11.59
N SER A 122 -5.43 15.05 -11.66
CA SER A 122 -5.92 15.81 -10.49
C SER A 122 -7.35 15.46 -10.07
N HIS A 123 -8.13 14.81 -10.95
CA HIS A 123 -9.49 14.39 -10.67
C HIS A 123 -9.63 12.88 -10.41
N LEU A 124 -8.53 12.14 -10.39
CA LEU A 124 -8.54 10.74 -9.97
C LEU A 124 -9.03 10.64 -8.53
N ALA A 125 -10.16 9.96 -8.34
CA ALA A 125 -10.79 9.76 -7.04
C ALA A 125 -10.83 8.29 -6.63
N SER A 126 -10.49 7.38 -7.53
CA SER A 126 -10.55 5.94 -7.29
C SER A 126 -9.42 5.20 -7.98
N VAL A 127 -9.07 4.03 -7.44
CA VAL A 127 -8.09 3.10 -8.02
C VAL A 127 -8.64 1.68 -7.95
N THR A 128 -8.45 0.91 -9.03
CA THR A 128 -8.86 -0.51 -9.11
C THR A 128 -7.62 -1.39 -8.98
N PHE A 129 -7.59 -2.18 -7.91
CA PHE A 129 -6.50 -3.12 -7.63
C PHE A 129 -6.59 -4.37 -8.50
N PRO A 130 -5.49 -5.14 -8.64
CA PRO A 130 -5.49 -6.42 -9.36
C PRO A 130 -6.49 -7.46 -8.83
N SER A 131 -6.95 -7.34 -7.58
CA SER A 131 -8.03 -8.15 -7.00
C SER A 131 -9.43 -7.80 -7.54
N GLY A 132 -9.57 -6.68 -8.26
CA GLY A 132 -10.85 -6.13 -8.69
C GLY A 132 -11.51 -5.22 -7.65
N VAL A 133 -10.93 -5.10 -6.45
CA VAL A 133 -11.36 -4.14 -5.43
C VAL A 133 -11.14 -2.71 -5.94
N VAL A 134 -12.16 -1.87 -5.78
CA VAL A 134 -12.10 -0.45 -6.10
C VAL A 134 -12.07 0.32 -4.79
N LEU A 135 -11.00 1.08 -4.56
CA LEU A 135 -10.95 2.04 -3.46
C LEU A 135 -11.40 3.40 -3.99
N GLU A 136 -12.42 3.96 -3.35
CA GLU A 136 -12.96 5.28 -3.64
C GLU A 136 -12.48 6.30 -2.60
N ASP A 137 -12.47 7.57 -2.98
CA ASP A 137 -12.19 8.71 -2.10
C ASP A 137 -10.83 8.68 -1.38
N VAL A 138 -9.82 8.01 -1.95
CA VAL A 138 -8.43 7.96 -1.42
C VAL A 138 -7.59 9.21 -1.74
N GLY A 139 -8.25 10.26 -2.25
CA GLY A 139 -7.70 11.60 -2.43
C GLY A 139 -6.47 11.66 -3.33
N ASP A 140 -5.53 12.53 -2.99
CA ASP A 140 -4.32 12.77 -3.79
C ASP A 140 -3.38 11.55 -3.90
N ALA A 141 -3.49 10.60 -2.96
CA ALA A 141 -2.72 9.35 -2.98
C ALA A 141 -3.09 8.46 -4.17
N THR A 142 -4.29 8.62 -4.75
CA THR A 142 -4.74 7.87 -5.94
C THR A 142 -3.69 7.89 -7.05
N ARG A 143 -3.05 9.05 -7.28
CA ARG A 143 -2.03 9.20 -8.33
C ARG A 143 -0.83 8.27 -8.14
N CYS A 144 -0.41 8.06 -6.89
CA CYS A 144 0.67 7.16 -6.53
C CYS A 144 0.22 5.69 -6.66
N MET A 145 -0.98 5.40 -6.18
CA MET A 145 -1.53 4.04 -6.11
C MET A 145 -1.78 3.43 -7.49
N VAL A 146 -2.07 4.25 -8.52
CA VAL A 146 -2.16 3.79 -9.93
C VAL A 146 -0.97 2.92 -10.33
N CYS A 147 0.24 3.22 -9.82
CA CYS A 147 1.45 2.47 -10.13
C CYS A 147 1.96 1.61 -8.98
N HIS A 148 1.81 2.07 -7.74
CA HIS A 148 2.32 1.37 -6.56
C HIS A 148 1.32 0.34 -5.96
N GLN A 149 0.31 -0.09 -6.72
CA GLN A 149 -0.66 -1.12 -6.35
C GLN A 149 -0.22 -2.56 -6.69
N GLY A 150 0.92 -2.73 -7.34
CA GLY A 150 1.32 -4.03 -7.89
C GLY A 150 0.53 -4.43 -9.14
N ARG A 151 0.72 -5.67 -9.60
CA ARG A 151 0.14 -6.22 -10.84
C ARG A 151 -0.59 -7.56 -10.67
N ALA A 152 -0.58 -8.11 -9.46
CA ALA A 152 -1.29 -9.32 -9.10
C ALA A 152 -1.73 -9.24 -7.64
N SER A 153 -2.71 -10.05 -7.26
CA SER A 153 -3.24 -10.19 -5.90
C SER A 153 -3.27 -11.66 -5.50
N GLY A 154 -3.58 -11.96 -4.23
CA GLY A 154 -3.88 -13.32 -3.80
C GLY A 154 -4.99 -13.97 -4.64
N LEU A 155 -5.97 -13.18 -5.07
CA LEU A 155 -7.04 -13.65 -5.96
C LEU A 155 -6.54 -14.03 -7.35
N SER A 156 -5.45 -13.44 -7.83
CA SER A 156 -4.80 -13.87 -9.09
C SER A 156 -4.26 -15.31 -8.95
N VAL A 157 -3.64 -15.64 -7.81
CA VAL A 157 -3.16 -16.99 -7.50
C VAL A 157 -4.32 -17.96 -7.33
N ALA A 158 -5.34 -17.58 -6.56
CA ALA A 158 -6.54 -18.40 -6.36
C ALA A 158 -7.23 -18.72 -7.70
N SER A 159 -7.33 -17.74 -8.59
CA SER A 159 -7.91 -17.92 -9.93
C SER A 159 -7.09 -18.87 -10.79
N ALA A 160 -5.76 -18.71 -10.82
CA ALA A 160 -4.86 -19.60 -11.56
C ALA A 160 -4.97 -21.05 -11.07
N ILE A 161 -5.04 -21.27 -9.75
CA ILE A 161 -5.25 -22.59 -9.15
C ILE A 161 -6.62 -23.16 -9.57
N ALA A 162 -7.68 -22.38 -9.44
CA ALA A 162 -9.03 -22.82 -9.77
C ALA A 162 -9.19 -23.22 -11.25
N GLU A 163 -8.50 -22.53 -12.17
CA GLU A 163 -8.51 -22.83 -13.60
C GLU A 163 -7.92 -24.21 -13.94
N THR A 164 -7.00 -24.72 -13.13
CA THR A 164 -6.44 -26.08 -13.32
C THR A 164 -7.44 -27.18 -12.96
N GLY A 165 -8.42 -26.90 -12.08
CA GLY A 165 -9.32 -27.89 -11.51
C GLY A 165 -8.66 -28.88 -10.53
N ILE A 166 -7.40 -28.65 -10.15
CA ILE A 166 -6.66 -29.46 -9.18
C ILE A 166 -7.19 -29.19 -7.77
N THR A 167 -7.44 -30.26 -7.02
CA THR A 167 -7.85 -30.18 -5.61
C THR A 167 -6.77 -30.64 -4.63
N ASP A 168 -5.78 -31.39 -5.11
CA ASP A 168 -4.62 -31.76 -4.32
C ASP A 168 -3.60 -30.62 -4.36
N MET A 169 -3.36 -29.98 -3.21
CA MET A 169 -2.47 -28.83 -3.10
C MET A 169 -1.00 -29.14 -3.42
N ASN A 170 -0.64 -30.42 -3.52
CA ASN A 170 0.71 -30.90 -3.84
C ASN A 170 0.86 -31.41 -5.29
N GLU A 171 -0.24 -31.51 -6.04
CA GLU A 171 -0.19 -31.97 -7.43
C GLU A 171 0.46 -30.90 -8.32
N VAL A 172 1.56 -31.28 -8.99
CA VAL A 172 2.27 -30.40 -9.93
C VAL A 172 1.45 -30.22 -11.20
N SER A 173 1.36 -28.96 -11.66
CA SER A 173 0.72 -28.60 -12.92
C SER A 173 1.67 -27.80 -13.81
N GLU A 174 1.65 -28.10 -15.12
CA GLU A 174 2.33 -27.27 -16.13
C GLU A 174 1.59 -25.95 -16.41
N ASP A 175 0.31 -25.86 -16.02
CA ASP A 175 -0.51 -24.66 -16.15
C ASP A 175 -0.26 -23.67 -15.00
N LEU A 176 0.44 -24.09 -13.94
CA LEU A 176 0.85 -23.22 -12.83
C LEU A 176 2.27 -22.71 -13.01
N GLY A 177 2.50 -21.51 -12.51
CA GLY A 177 3.79 -20.84 -12.53
C GLY A 177 3.86 -19.72 -11.53
N PHE A 178 5.06 -19.19 -11.35
CA PHE A 178 5.27 -18.03 -10.48
C PHE A 178 4.45 -16.81 -10.96
N ILE A 179 3.63 -16.28 -10.06
CA ILE A 179 2.91 -15.02 -10.22
C ILE A 179 3.68 -13.93 -9.47
N ASN A 180 3.90 -12.79 -10.10
CA ASN A 180 4.67 -11.69 -9.51
C ASN A 180 3.74 -10.53 -9.15
N ILE A 181 3.70 -10.14 -7.88
CA ILE A 181 3.01 -8.90 -7.44
C ILE A 181 3.58 -7.64 -8.08
N HIS A 182 4.81 -7.70 -8.60
CA HIS A 182 5.54 -6.58 -9.19
C HIS A 182 6.02 -5.55 -8.15
N TYR A 183 7.02 -4.75 -8.52
CA TYR A 183 7.88 -4.04 -7.56
C TYR A 183 7.21 -2.84 -6.89
N TYR A 184 7.67 -2.51 -5.67
CA TYR A 184 7.24 -1.34 -4.90
C TYR A 184 5.72 -1.25 -4.75
N ALA A 185 5.08 -2.38 -4.45
CA ALA A 185 3.63 -2.51 -4.29
C ALA A 185 3.13 -1.97 -2.93
N ALA A 186 3.62 -0.79 -2.53
CA ALA A 186 3.35 -0.16 -1.24
C ALA A 186 1.85 0.05 -0.96
N ALA A 187 1.05 0.33 -1.99
CA ALA A 187 -0.39 0.48 -1.84
C ALA A 187 -1.07 -0.87 -1.58
N ALA A 188 -0.60 -1.96 -2.19
CA ALA A 188 -1.10 -3.30 -1.87
C ALA A 188 -0.74 -3.66 -0.42
N SER A 189 0.51 -3.43 0.00
CA SER A 189 0.91 -3.61 1.40
C SER A 189 0.03 -2.82 2.37
N LEU A 190 -0.09 -1.50 2.18
CA LEU A 190 -0.82 -0.62 3.09
C LEU A 190 -2.25 -1.08 3.32
N TYR A 191 -2.95 -1.49 2.27
CA TYR A 191 -4.35 -1.90 2.33
C TYR A 191 -4.55 -3.39 2.66
N GLY A 192 -3.49 -4.20 2.58
CA GLY A 192 -3.48 -5.60 3.04
C GLY A 192 -4.69 -6.40 2.61
N GLY A 193 -5.48 -6.82 3.61
CA GLY A 193 -6.68 -7.64 3.45
C GLY A 193 -7.82 -6.97 2.70
N GLU A 194 -7.91 -5.63 2.70
CA GLU A 194 -8.98 -4.93 1.95
C GLU A 194 -8.86 -5.14 0.44
N VAL A 195 -7.62 -5.31 -0.05
CA VAL A 195 -7.32 -5.47 -1.47
C VAL A 195 -6.79 -6.86 -1.82
N HIS A 196 -6.77 -7.79 -0.86
CA HIS A 196 -6.23 -9.14 -0.98
C HIS A 196 -4.81 -9.14 -1.56
N ALA A 197 -3.92 -8.33 -0.98
CA ALA A 197 -2.58 -8.12 -1.50
C ALA A 197 -1.75 -9.41 -1.59
N GLY A 198 -1.75 -10.21 -0.53
CA GLY A 198 -1.23 -11.58 -0.47
C GLY A 198 -2.33 -12.62 -0.74
N TYR A 199 -1.93 -13.87 -0.87
CA TYR A 199 -2.86 -15.00 -0.79
C TYR A 199 -3.23 -15.26 0.66
N GLU A 200 -4.53 -15.26 0.91
CA GLU A 200 -5.17 -15.38 2.22
C GLU A 200 -5.80 -16.78 2.34
N PHE A 201 -5.53 -17.46 3.45
CA PHE A 201 -6.00 -18.83 3.68
C PHE A 201 -7.46 -18.84 4.15
N GLU A 202 -8.21 -19.85 3.69
CA GLU A 202 -9.63 -20.00 4.05
C GLU A 202 -9.78 -20.21 5.57
N GLY A 203 -10.70 -19.45 6.17
CA GLY A 203 -10.99 -19.52 7.61
C GLY A 203 -10.14 -18.59 8.46
N GLU A 204 -9.09 -17.99 7.90
CA GLU A 204 -8.29 -16.97 8.55
C GLU A 204 -8.85 -15.57 8.28
N THR A 205 -8.58 -14.64 9.19
CA THR A 205 -8.85 -13.21 9.02
C THR A 205 -7.52 -12.48 8.98
N TYR A 206 -7.45 -11.41 8.18
CA TYR A 206 -6.23 -10.67 7.91
C TYR A 206 -6.40 -9.20 8.26
N GLN A 207 -5.30 -8.57 8.64
CA GLN A 207 -5.22 -7.13 8.84
C GLN A 207 -5.67 -6.43 7.57
N LEU A 208 -6.67 -5.54 7.72
CA LEU A 208 -7.16 -4.66 6.68
C LEU A 208 -6.12 -3.57 6.39
N ARG A 209 -6.54 -2.36 6.02
CA ARG A 209 -5.61 -1.24 5.95
C ARG A 209 -4.91 -1.03 7.30
N ASN A 210 -3.62 -0.72 7.27
CA ASN A 210 -2.93 -0.27 8.46
C ASN A 210 -3.26 1.21 8.72
N ASP A 211 -3.93 1.50 9.84
CA ASP A 211 -4.28 2.85 10.21
C ASP A 211 -3.15 3.48 11.04
N HIS A 212 -2.63 4.61 10.56
CA HIS A 212 -1.75 5.45 11.36
C HIS A 212 -2.58 6.44 12.18
N VAL A 213 -1.91 7.23 13.02
CA VAL A 213 -2.54 8.33 13.76
C VAL A 213 -3.03 9.43 12.80
N GLU A 214 -4.13 10.10 13.16
CA GLU A 214 -4.76 11.14 12.33
C GLU A 214 -3.74 12.15 11.78
N GLY A 215 -3.81 12.39 10.46
CA GLY A 215 -2.89 13.28 9.76
C GLY A 215 -1.68 12.57 9.13
N TYR A 216 -1.54 11.26 9.36
CA TYR A 216 -0.52 10.39 8.75
C TYR A 216 -1.15 9.26 7.93
N ASP A 217 -2.27 9.54 7.30
CA ASP A 217 -3.13 8.51 6.69
C ASP A 217 -2.88 8.36 5.17
N THR A 218 -2.06 9.22 4.57
CA THR A 218 -1.78 9.21 3.13
C THR A 218 -0.29 9.12 2.82
N CYS A 219 0.04 8.64 1.62
CA CYS A 219 1.43 8.49 1.16
C CYS A 219 2.22 9.80 1.30
N ILE A 220 1.59 10.95 0.99
CA ILE A 220 2.24 12.26 0.98
C ILE A 220 2.42 12.86 2.38
N ASN A 221 1.83 12.27 3.43
CA ASN A 221 2.11 12.68 4.80
C ASN A 221 3.53 12.26 5.17
N CYS A 222 3.92 11.02 4.83
CA CYS A 222 5.24 10.45 5.13
C CYS A 222 6.27 10.68 4.01
N HIS A 223 5.86 10.64 2.74
CA HIS A 223 6.76 10.81 1.59
C HIS A 223 6.69 12.23 1.03
N ASN A 224 7.83 12.75 0.60
CA ASN A 224 7.86 13.99 -0.18
C ASN A 224 7.47 13.69 -1.64
N PRO A 225 6.42 14.32 -2.19
CA PRO A 225 5.96 14.01 -3.54
C PRO A 225 6.93 14.47 -4.64
N HIS A 226 7.93 15.31 -4.34
CA HIS A 226 8.89 15.80 -5.32
C HIS A 226 10.28 15.18 -5.21
N THR A 227 10.78 14.93 -3.99
CA THR A 227 12.07 14.22 -3.81
C THR A 227 11.90 12.71 -3.74
N LEU A 228 10.69 12.23 -3.41
CA LEU A 228 10.34 10.84 -3.10
C LEU A 228 10.97 10.28 -1.82
N GLU A 229 11.78 11.09 -1.14
CA GLU A 229 12.39 10.75 0.14
C GLU A 229 11.36 10.77 1.27
N LEU A 230 11.66 9.99 2.32
CA LEU A 230 10.90 9.99 3.55
C LEU A 230 11.15 11.27 4.35
N LYS A 231 10.09 11.82 4.94
CA LYS A 231 10.19 12.97 5.85
C LYS A 231 10.53 12.49 7.26
N VAL A 232 11.77 12.09 7.47
CA VAL A 232 12.27 11.53 8.76
C VAL A 232 11.88 12.39 9.97
N SER A 233 11.90 13.72 9.84
CA SER A 233 11.51 14.65 10.91
C SER A 233 10.06 14.50 11.38
N GLU A 234 9.16 14.08 10.49
CA GLU A 234 7.76 13.84 10.84
C GLU A 234 7.64 12.59 11.72
N CYS A 235 8.39 11.53 11.38
CA CYS A 235 8.45 10.29 12.17
C CYS A 235 9.04 10.54 13.57
N ALA A 236 10.13 11.30 13.65
CA ALA A 236 10.84 11.64 14.89
C ALA A 236 9.99 12.46 15.89
N THR A 237 8.82 12.97 15.46
CA THR A 237 7.88 13.66 16.37
C THR A 237 7.33 12.71 17.44
N CYS A 238 7.07 11.44 17.08
CA CYS A 238 6.48 10.45 17.99
C CYS A 238 7.39 9.24 18.24
N HIS A 239 8.35 8.98 17.34
CA HIS A 239 9.31 7.88 17.46
C HIS A 239 10.67 8.44 17.90
N GLU A 240 10.90 8.49 19.21
CA GLU A 240 12.00 9.24 19.85
C GLU A 240 13.41 8.83 19.37
N ASP A 241 13.60 7.57 18.96
CA ASP A 241 14.90 7.03 18.55
C ASP A 241 15.21 7.22 17.05
N VAL A 242 14.36 7.94 16.30
CA VAL A 242 14.52 8.14 14.85
C VAL A 242 15.36 9.39 14.55
N GLU A 243 16.54 9.21 13.98
CA GLU A 243 17.40 10.31 13.50
C GLU A 243 17.64 10.26 11.97
N SER A 244 17.43 9.10 11.36
CA SER A 244 17.73 8.79 9.96
C SER A 244 16.71 7.82 9.34
N VAL A 245 16.83 7.56 8.04
CA VAL A 245 15.97 6.58 7.35
C VAL A 245 16.23 5.17 7.85
N GLU A 246 17.48 4.87 8.18
CA GLU A 246 17.92 3.57 8.67
C GLU A 246 17.29 3.22 10.02
N ASP A 247 17.00 4.22 10.86
CA ASP A 247 16.39 4.02 12.18
C ASP A 247 14.90 3.59 12.09
N LEU A 248 14.24 3.82 10.95
CA LEU A 248 12.81 3.51 10.79
C LEU A 248 12.52 2.02 10.91
N ALA A 249 13.44 1.16 10.47
CA ALA A 249 13.33 -0.29 10.62
C ALA A 249 13.35 -0.74 12.09
N GLY A 250 13.91 0.08 12.98
CA GLY A 250 13.95 -0.13 14.43
C GLY A 250 12.69 0.32 15.16
N ILE A 251 11.73 0.97 14.48
CA ILE A 251 10.50 1.43 15.14
C ILE A 251 9.66 0.23 15.59
N ARG A 252 9.24 0.28 16.85
CA ARG A 252 8.28 -0.66 17.44
C ARG A 252 7.43 0.05 18.49
N MET A 253 6.13 -0.24 18.50
CA MET A 253 5.17 0.39 19.42
C MET A 253 4.58 -0.64 20.37
N PRO A 254 4.04 -0.25 21.55
CA PRO A 254 3.51 -1.19 22.54
C PRO A 254 2.42 -2.14 22.02
N GLY A 255 1.72 -1.78 20.94
CA GLY A 255 0.74 -2.63 20.28
C GLY A 255 1.35 -3.88 19.61
N SER A 256 2.66 -3.88 19.34
CA SER A 256 3.39 -4.97 18.70
C SER A 256 4.51 -5.55 19.58
N PHE A 257 4.41 -5.40 20.91
CA PHE A 257 5.34 -6.03 21.86
C PHE A 257 4.96 -7.51 22.09
N ILE A 258 5.05 -8.30 21.03
CA ILE A 258 4.98 -9.77 21.04
C ILE A 258 6.02 -10.35 20.07
N ASP A 259 6.55 -11.53 20.38
CA ASP A 259 7.60 -12.23 19.63
C ASP A 259 6.96 -12.93 18.42
N TYR A 260 6.97 -12.30 17.24
CA TYR A 260 6.23 -12.80 16.09
C TYR A 260 6.96 -13.97 15.42
N ASP A 261 8.29 -13.91 15.34
CA ASP A 261 9.10 -14.98 14.74
C ASP A 261 9.47 -16.11 15.72
N GLY A 262 9.36 -15.87 17.04
CA GLY A 262 9.62 -16.85 18.09
C GLY A 262 11.09 -17.03 18.46
N ASP A 263 11.97 -16.11 18.07
CA ASP A 263 13.42 -16.20 18.32
C ASP A 263 13.83 -15.74 19.74
N GLY A 264 12.89 -15.12 20.46
CA GLY A 264 13.04 -14.62 21.82
C GLY A 264 13.56 -13.18 21.94
N ASP A 265 13.75 -12.44 20.85
CA ASP A 265 14.21 -11.05 20.81
C ASP A 265 13.06 -10.04 20.67
N MET A 266 12.52 -9.64 21.80
CA MET A 266 11.50 -8.59 21.90
C MET A 266 12.04 -7.16 21.70
N ARG A 267 13.32 -6.97 21.39
CA ARG A 267 13.96 -5.64 21.33
C ARG A 267 14.21 -5.15 19.92
N GLU A 268 14.24 -6.04 18.94
CA GLU A 268 14.36 -5.62 17.56
C GLU A 268 13.11 -4.88 17.09
N GLY A 269 13.26 -4.10 16.02
CA GLY A 269 12.14 -3.44 15.37
C GLY A 269 11.25 -4.44 14.63
N ILE A 270 10.04 -4.02 14.27
CA ILE A 270 9.09 -4.89 13.57
C ILE A 270 9.59 -5.36 12.19
N SER A 271 10.58 -4.66 11.62
CA SER A 271 11.25 -5.10 10.39
C SER A 271 12.05 -6.39 10.58
N GLY A 272 12.69 -6.57 11.75
CA GLY A 272 13.47 -7.78 12.06
C GLY A 272 12.58 -9.02 12.11
N GLU A 273 11.46 -8.91 12.82
CA GLU A 273 10.42 -9.94 12.92
C GLU A 273 9.94 -10.41 11.52
N ILE A 274 9.73 -9.47 10.61
CA ILE A 274 9.35 -9.77 9.22
C ILE A 274 10.51 -10.45 8.46
N GLU A 275 11.74 -9.97 8.63
CA GLU A 275 12.92 -10.53 7.97
C GLU A 275 13.17 -11.99 8.40
N THR A 276 13.08 -12.28 9.71
CA THR A 276 13.22 -13.66 10.20
C THR A 276 12.09 -14.55 9.69
N LEU A 277 10.84 -14.09 9.71
CA LEU A 277 9.72 -14.84 9.14
C LEU A 277 9.89 -15.09 7.63
N GLN A 278 10.50 -14.16 6.90
CA GLN A 278 10.88 -14.38 5.49
C GLN A 278 11.92 -15.49 5.35
N GLU A 279 12.96 -15.51 6.19
CA GLU A 279 13.99 -16.57 6.19
C GLU A 279 13.38 -17.94 6.53
N MET A 280 12.48 -17.96 7.51
CA MET A 280 11.70 -19.14 7.91
C MET A 280 10.82 -19.65 6.76
N LEU A 281 10.07 -18.77 6.10
CA LEU A 281 9.27 -19.14 4.93
C LEU A 281 10.13 -19.63 3.78
N TYR A 282 11.26 -18.99 3.50
CA TYR A 282 12.17 -19.46 2.46
C TYR A 282 12.68 -20.88 2.76
N THR A 283 13.02 -21.16 4.01
CA THR A 283 13.42 -22.51 4.46
C THR A 283 12.29 -23.52 4.29
N ALA A 284 11.06 -23.16 4.63
CA ALA A 284 9.88 -24.02 4.42
C ALA A 284 9.65 -24.29 2.93
N ILE A 285 9.77 -23.27 2.06
CA ILE A 285 9.66 -23.40 0.60
C ILE A 285 10.70 -24.37 0.06
N GLN A 286 11.97 -24.21 0.45
CA GLN A 286 13.05 -25.10 0.00
C GLN A 286 12.81 -26.55 0.44
N THR A 287 12.38 -26.74 1.69
CA THR A 287 12.11 -28.07 2.26
C THR A 287 10.93 -28.73 1.55
N TYR A 288 9.85 -27.99 1.29
CA TYR A 288 8.69 -28.47 0.55
C TYR A 288 9.04 -28.84 -0.89
N ALA A 289 9.80 -27.98 -1.58
CA ALA A 289 10.25 -28.21 -2.95
C ALA A 289 11.12 -29.48 -3.05
N GLU A 290 12.00 -29.73 -2.08
CA GLU A 290 12.83 -30.94 -2.03
C GLU A 290 12.03 -32.20 -1.66
N GLN A 291 11.24 -32.17 -0.57
CA GLN A 291 10.61 -33.36 0.01
C GLN A 291 9.32 -33.78 -0.71
N VAL A 292 8.52 -32.80 -1.15
CA VAL A 292 7.17 -33.04 -1.70
C VAL A 292 7.19 -33.01 -3.21
N LEU A 293 7.85 -32.01 -3.81
CA LEU A 293 7.89 -31.85 -5.27
C LEU A 293 9.08 -32.55 -5.94
N GLU A 294 10.03 -33.05 -5.16
CA GLU A 294 11.30 -33.64 -5.64
C GLU A 294 12.07 -32.71 -6.61
N ALA A 295 11.93 -31.40 -6.43
CA ALA A 295 12.48 -30.37 -7.31
C ALA A 295 13.02 -29.20 -6.48
N PRO A 296 14.30 -29.23 -6.06
CA PRO A 296 14.91 -28.15 -5.28
C PRO A 296 14.86 -26.80 -5.97
N VAL A 297 14.69 -25.74 -5.17
CA VAL A 297 14.48 -24.37 -5.63
C VAL A 297 15.45 -23.39 -4.94
N GLU A 298 15.84 -22.36 -5.68
CA GLU A 298 16.63 -21.24 -5.19
C GLU A 298 15.97 -19.91 -5.55
N TYR A 299 15.96 -18.96 -4.61
CA TYR A 299 15.51 -17.59 -4.84
C TYR A 299 16.69 -16.66 -5.16
N ASN A 300 16.54 -15.82 -6.18
CA ASN A 300 17.50 -14.79 -6.55
C ASN A 300 16.77 -13.45 -6.77
N ALA A 301 16.89 -12.54 -5.81
CA ALA A 301 16.25 -11.23 -5.86
C ALA A 301 16.69 -10.35 -7.06
N GLY A 302 17.89 -10.59 -7.60
CA GLY A 302 18.51 -9.78 -8.66
C GLY A 302 18.36 -10.34 -10.07
N ALA A 303 17.69 -11.49 -10.25
CA ALA A 303 17.50 -12.10 -11.57
C ALA A 303 16.05 -12.53 -11.76
N TYR A 304 15.38 -12.02 -12.78
CA TYR A 304 14.06 -12.51 -13.19
C TYR A 304 14.18 -13.92 -13.82
N PRO A 305 13.32 -14.91 -13.50
CA PRO A 305 12.03 -14.82 -12.78
C PRO A 305 12.12 -15.13 -11.26
N TYR A 306 13.24 -14.82 -10.63
CA TYR A 306 13.60 -15.00 -9.22
C TYR A 306 13.70 -16.41 -8.70
N TRP A 307 12.94 -17.36 -9.24
CA TRP A 307 12.98 -18.75 -8.81
C TRP A 307 13.72 -19.61 -9.84
N PHE A 308 14.77 -20.29 -9.37
CA PHE A 308 15.67 -21.10 -10.20
C PHE A 308 15.84 -22.51 -9.62
N THR A 309 16.25 -23.44 -10.47
CA THR A 309 16.75 -24.75 -10.04
C THR A 309 18.20 -24.62 -9.55
N ALA A 310 18.72 -25.66 -8.90
CA ALA A 310 20.12 -25.70 -8.46
C ALA A 310 21.16 -25.56 -9.60
N ASP A 311 20.77 -25.84 -10.85
CA ASP A 311 21.62 -25.66 -12.03
C ASP A 311 21.55 -24.23 -12.61
N GLY A 312 20.75 -23.34 -12.00
CA GLY A 312 20.55 -21.95 -12.44
C GLY A 312 19.54 -21.78 -13.57
N GLU A 313 18.76 -22.82 -13.89
CA GLU A 313 17.68 -22.75 -14.88
C GLU A 313 16.39 -22.23 -14.24
N ARG A 314 15.47 -21.67 -15.04
CA ARG A 314 14.16 -21.22 -14.54
C ARG A 314 13.45 -22.35 -13.81
N TYR A 315 12.98 -22.10 -12.59
CA TYR A 315 12.15 -23.04 -11.86
C TYR A 315 10.76 -23.17 -12.51
N GLY A 316 10.27 -24.40 -12.68
CA GLY A 316 9.04 -24.70 -13.42
C GLY A 316 8.14 -25.75 -12.78
N THR A 317 8.43 -26.18 -11.54
CA THR A 317 7.67 -27.22 -10.85
C THR A 317 6.73 -26.57 -9.84
N PHE A 318 5.49 -26.28 -10.25
CA PHE A 318 4.52 -25.60 -9.40
C PHE A 318 3.32 -26.49 -9.08
N SER A 319 3.10 -26.72 -7.78
CA SER A 319 1.81 -27.14 -7.23
C SER A 319 0.99 -25.89 -6.82
N PRO A 320 -0.31 -26.05 -6.50
CA PRO A 320 -1.09 -24.97 -5.89
C PRO A 320 -0.40 -24.35 -4.66
N LEU A 321 0.10 -25.17 -3.72
CA LEU A 321 0.74 -24.67 -2.51
C LEU A 321 2.08 -23.97 -2.80
N MET A 322 2.86 -24.47 -3.77
CA MET A 322 4.09 -23.79 -4.20
C MET A 322 3.81 -22.42 -4.81
N SER A 323 2.73 -22.30 -5.58
CA SER A 323 2.30 -21.04 -6.20
C SER A 323 1.92 -20.02 -5.14
N ILE A 324 1.17 -20.45 -4.11
CA ILE A 324 0.82 -19.61 -2.94
C ILE A 324 2.08 -19.18 -2.20
N ALA A 325 2.97 -20.13 -1.88
CA ALA A 325 4.13 -19.84 -1.04
C ALA A 325 5.13 -18.90 -1.70
N THR A 326 5.43 -19.14 -2.99
CA THR A 326 6.33 -18.26 -3.76
C THR A 326 5.71 -16.89 -4.01
N TYR A 327 4.38 -16.79 -4.13
CA TYR A 327 3.68 -15.51 -4.23
C TYR A 327 3.76 -14.72 -2.92
N ASN A 328 3.36 -15.30 -1.79
CA ASN A 328 3.39 -14.62 -0.49
C ASN A 328 4.81 -14.21 -0.08
N TYR A 329 5.81 -15.06 -0.36
CA TYR A 329 7.22 -14.69 -0.18
C TYR A 329 7.60 -13.49 -1.05
N GLN A 330 7.11 -13.40 -2.28
CA GLN A 330 7.36 -12.24 -3.13
C GLN A 330 6.65 -10.98 -2.60
N VAL A 331 5.40 -11.10 -2.13
CA VAL A 331 4.63 -9.98 -1.56
C VAL A 331 5.37 -9.32 -0.42
N SER A 332 5.92 -10.11 0.51
CA SER A 332 6.66 -9.57 1.66
C SER A 332 8.00 -8.92 1.27
N ARG A 333 8.56 -9.25 0.10
CA ARG A 333 9.89 -8.78 -0.35
C ARG A 333 9.85 -7.63 -1.34
N LYS A 334 8.71 -7.37 -1.97
CA LYS A 334 8.59 -6.35 -3.04
C LYS A 334 8.09 -4.99 -2.57
N ASP A 335 7.95 -4.81 -1.26
CA ASP A 335 7.79 -3.51 -0.62
C ASP A 335 8.88 -3.31 0.45
N PRO A 336 9.90 -2.48 0.18
CA PRO A 336 10.92 -2.16 1.18
C PRO A 336 10.37 -1.44 2.43
N GLY A 337 9.18 -0.85 2.34
CA GLY A 337 8.48 -0.20 3.44
C GLY A 337 7.44 -1.09 4.13
N ALA A 338 7.42 -2.41 3.87
CA ALA A 338 6.43 -3.35 4.41
C ALA A 338 6.25 -3.23 5.93
N TYR A 339 7.35 -3.02 6.66
CA TYR A 339 7.38 -2.86 8.11
C TYR A 339 6.63 -1.61 8.61
N ALA A 340 6.48 -0.59 7.76
CA ALA A 340 5.76 0.64 8.08
C ALA A 340 4.36 0.67 7.44
N HIS A 341 4.23 0.13 6.23
CA HIS A 341 2.97 0.15 5.49
C HIS A 341 1.93 -0.78 6.10
N ASN A 342 2.27 -2.04 6.42
CA ASN A 342 1.35 -2.97 7.07
C ASN A 342 2.08 -4.20 7.63
N PRO A 343 2.88 -4.03 8.69
CA PRO A 343 3.74 -5.10 9.20
C PRO A 343 2.94 -6.35 9.59
N LYS A 344 1.79 -6.16 10.23
CA LYS A 344 0.93 -7.26 10.69
C LYS A 344 0.41 -8.10 9.54
N TYR A 345 -0.09 -7.48 8.46
CA TYR A 345 -0.56 -8.24 7.30
C TYR A 345 0.55 -9.13 6.72
N HIS A 346 1.77 -8.59 6.61
CA HIS A 346 2.92 -9.36 6.13
C HIS A 346 3.28 -10.52 7.08
N ILE A 347 3.25 -10.29 8.39
CA ILE A 347 3.47 -11.34 9.39
C ILE A 347 2.42 -12.45 9.26
N GLU A 348 1.15 -12.11 9.13
CA GLU A 348 0.05 -13.07 9.01
C GLU A 348 0.19 -13.96 7.78
N ILE A 349 0.41 -13.37 6.59
CA ILE A 349 0.58 -14.16 5.36
C ILE A 349 1.84 -15.04 5.42
N LEU A 350 2.93 -14.57 6.05
CA LEU A 350 4.16 -15.36 6.21
C LEU A 350 3.92 -16.54 7.15
N PHE A 351 3.34 -16.28 8.34
CA PHE A 351 3.04 -17.28 9.36
C PHE A 351 2.12 -18.38 8.82
N ASP A 352 1.03 -18.00 8.15
CA ASP A 352 0.06 -18.95 7.63
C ASP A 352 0.64 -19.78 6.48
N THR A 353 1.47 -19.17 5.64
CA THR A 353 2.16 -19.89 4.56
C THR A 353 3.16 -20.91 5.12
N ILE A 354 3.94 -20.55 6.14
CA ILE A 354 4.84 -21.50 6.84
C ILE A 354 4.03 -22.64 7.44
N SER A 355 2.91 -22.32 8.11
CA SER A 355 2.01 -23.32 8.72
C SER A 355 1.47 -24.30 7.69
N ALA A 356 0.99 -23.81 6.53
CA ALA A 356 0.47 -24.65 5.45
C ALA A 356 1.55 -25.56 4.84
N LEU A 357 2.79 -25.06 4.68
CA LEU A 357 3.91 -25.89 4.22
C LEU A 357 4.33 -26.93 5.27
N ASN A 358 4.35 -26.56 6.55
CA ASN A 358 4.68 -27.45 7.67
C ASN A 358 3.77 -28.68 7.73
N GLU A 359 2.49 -28.54 7.37
CA GLU A 359 1.58 -29.68 7.30
C GLU A 359 1.98 -30.73 6.24
N GLN A 360 2.81 -30.36 5.27
CA GLN A 360 3.20 -31.22 4.14
C GLN A 360 4.63 -31.79 4.26
N ILE A 361 5.45 -31.31 5.20
CA ILE A 361 6.88 -31.65 5.32
C ILE A 361 7.20 -32.33 6.65
N ASP A 362 8.20 -33.21 6.65
CA ASP A 362 8.63 -33.93 7.87
C ASP A 362 9.51 -33.03 8.76
N ALA A 363 10.35 -32.20 8.15
CA ALA A 363 11.27 -31.28 8.83
C ALA A 363 10.64 -29.88 8.94
N GLN A 364 9.65 -29.77 9.83
CA GLN A 364 8.90 -28.52 10.03
C GLN A 364 9.80 -27.39 10.53
N VAL A 365 9.51 -26.17 10.05
CA VAL A 365 9.99 -24.93 10.66
C VAL A 365 9.24 -24.72 11.97
N ASP A 366 9.95 -24.46 13.07
CA ASP A 366 9.35 -24.36 14.40
C ASP A 366 8.60 -23.03 14.56
N LEU A 367 7.27 -23.10 14.72
CA LEU A 367 6.41 -21.94 15.03
C LEU A 367 5.88 -21.99 16.47
N SER A 368 6.40 -22.87 17.33
CA SER A 368 5.82 -23.10 18.68
C SER A 368 5.94 -21.90 19.62
N MET A 369 6.88 -21.00 19.34
CA MET A 369 7.10 -19.74 20.08
C MET A 369 6.72 -18.49 19.26
N ALA A 370 6.45 -18.66 17.96
CA ALA A 370 6.05 -17.60 17.05
C ALA A 370 4.59 -17.19 17.32
N HIS A 371 4.27 -15.92 17.04
CA HIS A 371 2.93 -15.38 17.19
C HIS A 371 2.44 -14.77 15.89
N ARG A 372 1.22 -15.12 15.50
CA ARG A 372 0.57 -14.59 14.30
C ARG A 372 -0.02 -13.19 14.51
N ASN A 373 -0.69 -13.01 15.65
CA ASN A 373 -1.56 -11.86 15.90
C ASN A 373 -1.03 -10.94 16.99
N ASP A 374 -1.40 -9.68 16.90
CA ASP A 374 -1.19 -8.68 17.95
C ASP A 374 -1.90 -9.05 19.26
N PRO A 375 -1.42 -8.55 20.41
CA PRO A 375 -2.08 -8.76 21.69
C PRO A 375 -3.39 -7.95 21.82
N GLY A 376 -4.52 -8.66 21.92
CA GLY A 376 -5.74 -8.16 22.56
C GLY A 376 -6.37 -6.95 21.86
N HIS A 377 -6.24 -5.75 22.45
CA HIS A 377 -6.90 -4.53 21.95
C HIS A 377 -6.46 -4.10 20.55
N PHE A 378 -5.29 -4.55 20.12
CA PHE A 378 -4.70 -4.25 18.81
C PHE A 378 -4.93 -5.39 17.80
N ASP A 379 -5.60 -6.47 18.22
CA ASP A 379 -5.86 -7.60 17.33
C ASP A 379 -7.04 -7.36 16.39
N ALA A 380 -6.77 -6.74 15.24
CA ALA A 380 -7.76 -6.55 14.17
C ALA A 380 -8.41 -7.83 13.65
N THR A 381 -7.81 -9.00 13.81
CA THR A 381 -8.36 -10.26 13.28
C THR A 381 -9.20 -11.00 14.30
N GLY A 382 -9.25 -10.50 15.54
CA GLY A 382 -10.02 -11.09 16.61
C GLY A 382 -11.51 -10.74 16.56
N GLU A 383 -12.34 -11.71 16.94
CA GLU A 383 -13.80 -11.56 17.11
C GLU A 383 -14.24 -10.28 17.86
N PRO A 384 -13.52 -9.77 18.89
CA PRO A 384 -13.91 -8.52 19.54
C PRO A 384 -14.02 -7.31 18.63
N PHE A 385 -13.39 -7.32 17.45
CA PHE A 385 -13.46 -6.22 16.48
C PHE A 385 -14.08 -6.63 15.14
N ARG A 386 -14.15 -7.94 14.85
CA ARG A 386 -14.69 -8.49 13.59
C ARG A 386 -16.16 -8.89 13.65
N HIS A 387 -16.75 -8.95 14.85
CA HIS A 387 -18.14 -9.37 15.04
C HIS A 387 -19.16 -8.59 14.19
N TRP A 388 -18.89 -7.32 13.87
CA TRP A 388 -19.80 -6.41 13.18
C TRP A 388 -19.46 -6.20 11.70
N ASP A 389 -18.52 -6.97 11.14
CA ASP A 389 -18.08 -6.77 9.75
C ASP A 389 -19.22 -6.98 8.75
N GLU A 390 -20.07 -7.99 8.96
CA GLU A 390 -21.27 -8.22 8.12
C GLU A 390 -22.36 -7.15 8.34
N ASP A 391 -22.43 -6.56 9.53
CA ASP A 391 -23.41 -5.54 9.88
C ASP A 391 -23.01 -4.15 9.33
N GLY A 392 -21.72 -3.91 9.13
CA GLY A 392 -21.16 -2.62 8.71
C GLY A 392 -21.19 -1.53 9.79
N GLU A 393 -21.71 -1.82 10.99
CA GLU A 393 -21.74 -0.88 12.11
C GLU A 393 -21.68 -1.61 13.47
N VAL A 394 -20.85 -1.09 14.38
CA VAL A 394 -20.86 -1.48 15.78
C VAL A 394 -22.00 -0.76 16.49
N SER A 395 -22.95 -1.52 17.04
CA SER A 395 -24.11 -0.92 17.71
C SER A 395 -23.72 0.04 18.83
N ALA A 396 -24.55 1.07 19.07
CA ALA A 396 -24.34 2.05 20.14
C ALA A 396 -24.10 1.41 21.54
N SER A 397 -24.60 0.20 21.77
CA SER A 397 -24.44 -0.50 23.05
C SER A 397 -23.08 -1.21 23.22
N CYS A 398 -22.31 -1.37 22.14
CA CYS A 398 -21.02 -2.05 22.10
C CYS A 398 -19.88 -1.10 21.69
N VAL A 399 -20.21 -0.06 20.91
CA VAL A 399 -19.26 0.88 20.29
C VAL A 399 -18.20 1.43 21.23
N LYS A 400 -18.56 1.69 22.50
CA LYS A 400 -17.67 2.29 23.49
C LYS A 400 -16.36 1.52 23.64
N CYS A 401 -16.41 0.20 23.49
CA CYS A 401 -15.30 -0.68 23.83
C CYS A 401 -14.79 -1.50 22.64
N HIS A 402 -15.47 -1.42 21.51
CA HIS A 402 -15.22 -2.23 20.33
C HIS A 402 -14.97 -1.37 19.09
N THR A 403 -14.62 -0.10 19.30
CA THR A 403 -14.15 0.81 18.25
C THR A 403 -13.08 1.74 18.80
N ALA A 404 -12.23 2.27 17.92
CA ALA A 404 -11.18 3.21 18.31
C ALA A 404 -11.74 4.54 18.86
N THR A 405 -12.91 4.97 18.39
CA THR A 405 -13.48 6.30 18.67
C THR A 405 -14.60 6.28 19.71
N GLY A 406 -15.15 5.10 20.03
CA GLY A 406 -16.32 4.98 20.91
C GLY A 406 -16.08 5.45 22.35
N LEU A 407 -14.94 5.09 22.97
CA LEU A 407 -14.61 5.56 24.32
C LEU A 407 -14.35 7.07 24.36
N PRO A 408 -13.51 7.66 23.49
CA PRO A 408 -13.36 9.11 23.40
C PRO A 408 -14.70 9.84 23.26
N PHE A 409 -15.55 9.38 22.34
CA PHE A 409 -16.86 9.98 22.12
C PHE A 409 -17.74 9.91 23.37
N TYR A 410 -17.73 8.78 24.08
CA TYR A 410 -18.49 8.61 25.32
C TYR A 410 -17.99 9.53 26.43
N LEU A 411 -16.67 9.68 26.61
CA LEU A 411 -16.11 10.55 27.64
C LEU A 411 -16.46 12.03 27.38
N GLU A 412 -16.49 12.44 26.11
CA GLU A 412 -16.85 13.81 25.73
C GLU A 412 -18.36 14.07 25.84
N ASN A 413 -19.20 13.12 25.41
CA ASN A 413 -20.63 13.36 25.20
C ASN A 413 -21.54 12.70 26.24
N GLY A 414 -21.04 11.77 27.05
CA GLY A 414 -21.80 10.98 28.01
C GLY A 414 -22.80 9.98 27.40
N VAL A 415 -22.76 9.81 26.07
CA VAL A 415 -23.64 8.93 25.30
C VAL A 415 -22.83 8.19 24.23
N THR A 416 -23.43 7.16 23.64
CA THR A 416 -22.86 6.40 22.53
C THR A 416 -23.82 6.37 21.34
N ILE A 417 -23.28 6.26 20.13
CA ILE A 417 -24.02 6.10 18.86
C ILE A 417 -23.41 4.96 18.06
N ALA A 418 -24.14 4.39 17.10
CA ALA A 418 -23.53 3.40 16.21
C ALA A 418 -22.41 4.06 15.39
N MET A 419 -21.32 3.32 15.16
CA MET A 419 -20.15 3.77 14.40
C MET A 419 -19.62 2.61 13.57
N GLU A 420 -18.87 2.91 12.51
CA GLU A 420 -18.22 1.88 11.68
C GLU A 420 -17.23 1.04 12.50
N PRO A 421 -17.06 -0.25 12.19
CA PRO A 421 -16.02 -1.08 12.78
C PRO A 421 -14.62 -0.50 12.51
N THR A 422 -13.73 -0.63 13.49
CA THR A 422 -12.32 -0.25 13.35
C THR A 422 -11.43 -1.49 13.50
N ASN A 423 -10.17 -1.38 13.12
CA ASN A 423 -9.17 -2.46 13.25
C ASN A 423 -8.84 -2.85 14.71
N GLY A 424 -9.44 -2.22 15.70
CA GLY A 424 -9.07 -2.39 17.10
C GLY A 424 -9.32 -1.12 17.90
N LEU A 425 -8.70 -1.05 19.07
CA LEU A 425 -8.50 0.23 19.73
C LEU A 425 -7.26 0.90 19.14
N ALA A 426 -7.30 2.23 19.03
CA ALA A 426 -6.15 3.03 18.62
C ALA A 426 -5.46 3.65 19.85
N CYS A 427 -4.26 4.18 19.67
CA CYS A 427 -3.59 4.98 20.70
C CYS A 427 -4.51 6.11 21.18
N SER A 428 -5.20 6.78 20.26
CA SER A 428 -6.13 7.89 20.54
C SER A 428 -7.40 7.48 21.31
N THR A 429 -7.70 6.18 21.39
CA THR A 429 -8.78 5.65 22.25
C THR A 429 -8.50 5.94 23.71
N CYS A 430 -7.25 5.75 24.13
CA CYS A 430 -6.83 5.90 25.53
C CYS A 430 -6.09 7.21 25.77
N HIS A 431 -5.41 7.74 24.76
CA HIS A 431 -4.59 8.94 24.86
C HIS A 431 -5.29 10.16 24.26
N ASP A 432 -5.22 11.31 24.93
CA ASP A 432 -5.79 12.58 24.46
C ASP A 432 -4.80 13.45 23.69
N ASP A 433 -3.50 13.18 23.80
CA ASP A 433 -2.48 13.78 22.94
C ASP A 433 -1.51 12.72 22.38
N VAL A 434 -1.80 12.28 21.16
CA VAL A 434 -0.92 11.40 20.37
C VAL A 434 -0.08 12.20 19.39
N SER A 435 -0.59 13.35 18.93
CA SER A 435 0.01 14.16 17.87
C SER A 435 1.32 14.84 18.28
N SER A 436 1.49 15.14 19.57
CA SER A 436 2.72 15.76 20.09
C SER A 436 3.77 14.75 20.54
N GLY A 437 3.43 13.46 20.57
CA GLY A 437 4.24 12.43 21.20
C GLY A 437 4.18 12.41 22.74
N GLU A 438 3.34 13.22 23.40
CA GLU A 438 3.23 13.21 24.87
C GLU A 438 2.52 11.96 25.42
N PHE A 439 1.57 11.40 24.66
CA PHE A 439 0.76 10.24 25.04
C PHE A 439 0.10 10.39 26.43
N SER A 440 -0.41 11.58 26.75
CA SER A 440 -1.22 11.76 27.97
C SER A 440 -2.50 10.91 27.92
N LEU A 441 -2.92 10.38 29.06
CA LEU A 441 -4.10 9.52 29.14
C LEU A 441 -5.38 10.35 29.30
N ARG A 442 -6.46 9.88 28.67
CA ARG A 442 -7.81 10.37 28.92
C ARG A 442 -8.20 10.09 30.36
N MET A 443 -8.71 11.12 31.04
CA MET A 443 -9.07 11.03 32.43
C MET A 443 -10.54 10.66 32.63
N SER A 444 -10.79 9.81 33.61
CA SER A 444 -12.11 9.43 34.11
C SER A 444 -11.97 9.23 35.62
N ASP A 445 -12.59 10.07 36.45
CA ASP A 445 -12.41 9.97 37.91
C ASP A 445 -13.27 8.86 38.53
N GLU A 446 -14.46 8.63 37.97
CA GLU A 446 -15.39 7.61 38.44
C GLU A 446 -16.21 7.06 37.28
N VAL A 447 -16.69 5.82 37.41
CA VAL A 447 -17.46 5.13 36.38
C VAL A 447 -18.76 4.60 36.98
N THR A 448 -19.87 4.84 36.27
CA THR A 448 -21.18 4.30 36.64
C THR A 448 -21.39 2.94 36.00
N PHE A 449 -21.47 1.90 36.84
CA PHE A 449 -21.74 0.52 36.42
C PHE A 449 -23.21 0.32 36.03
N PRO A 450 -23.55 -0.73 35.26
CA PRO A 450 -24.95 -1.05 34.92
C PRO A 450 -25.86 -1.32 36.14
N SER A 451 -25.31 -1.48 37.34
CA SER A 451 -26.06 -1.56 38.60
C SER A 451 -26.50 -0.20 39.14
N GLY A 452 -26.01 0.90 38.57
CA GLY A 452 -26.10 2.26 39.11
C GLY A 452 -25.05 2.58 40.18
N ALA A 453 -24.16 1.64 40.50
CA ALA A 453 -23.03 1.90 41.40
C ALA A 453 -22.01 2.79 40.71
N VAL A 454 -21.53 3.81 41.43
CA VAL A 454 -20.43 4.66 40.99
C VAL A 454 -19.17 4.17 41.67
N VAL A 455 -18.17 3.78 40.87
CA VAL A 455 -16.93 3.14 41.33
C VAL A 455 -15.73 3.91 40.83
N SER A 456 -14.68 3.97 41.65
CA SER A 456 -13.40 4.60 41.33
C SER A 456 -12.28 3.85 42.06
N PHE A 457 -11.09 3.85 41.46
CA PHE A 457 -9.84 3.42 42.09
C PHE A 457 -9.13 4.55 42.84
N GLY A 458 -9.61 5.79 42.71
CA GLY A 458 -8.95 7.00 43.18
C GLY A 458 -9.07 8.12 42.15
N GLU A 459 -8.85 9.37 42.58
CA GLU A 459 -8.75 10.52 41.68
C GLU A 459 -7.52 10.36 40.78
N GLU A 460 -7.67 10.65 39.49
CA GLU A 460 -6.61 10.54 38.47
C GLU A 460 -6.00 9.12 38.26
N GLU A 461 -6.61 8.06 38.78
CA GLU A 461 -6.09 6.69 38.61
C GLU A 461 -6.38 6.15 37.19
N PRO A 462 -5.36 5.76 36.39
CA PRO A 462 -5.55 5.26 35.01
C PRO A 462 -6.48 4.05 34.90
N ALA A 463 -6.54 3.22 35.94
CA ALA A 463 -7.43 2.05 35.98
C ALA A 463 -8.91 2.42 35.83
N ASN A 464 -9.31 3.66 36.17
CA ASN A 464 -10.66 4.15 35.96
C ASN A 464 -11.04 4.23 34.48
N LEU A 465 -10.07 4.54 33.60
CA LEU A 465 -10.30 4.54 32.15
C LEU A 465 -10.69 3.13 31.68
N CYS A 466 -9.96 2.11 32.14
CA CYS A 466 -10.19 0.72 31.77
C CYS A 466 -11.58 0.20 32.19
N ILE A 467 -12.05 0.55 33.40
CA ILE A 467 -13.35 0.08 33.89
C ILE A 467 -14.54 0.75 33.21
N ASN A 468 -14.34 1.76 32.35
CA ASN A 468 -15.39 2.18 31.43
C ASN A 468 -15.84 1.01 30.53
N CYS A 469 -14.94 0.10 30.21
CA CYS A 469 -15.21 -1.07 29.37
C CYS A 469 -15.30 -2.38 30.15
N HIS A 470 -14.46 -2.58 31.16
CA HIS A 470 -14.40 -3.83 31.93
C HIS A 470 -15.40 -3.90 33.10
N GLN A 471 -16.60 -3.34 32.94
CA GLN A 471 -17.67 -3.32 33.96
C GLN A 471 -18.82 -4.31 33.72
N GLY A 472 -18.79 -5.02 32.58
CA GLY A 472 -19.92 -5.80 32.10
C GLY A 472 -21.05 -4.91 31.56
N ARG A 473 -21.95 -5.48 30.75
CA ARG A 473 -23.07 -4.73 30.13
C ARG A 473 -24.35 -4.77 30.96
N GLU A 474 -24.51 -5.80 31.78
CA GLU A 474 -25.71 -6.06 32.56
C GLU A 474 -25.35 -6.32 34.03
N SER A 475 -26.33 -6.14 34.91
CA SER A 475 -26.17 -6.35 36.35
C SER A 475 -27.36 -7.10 36.95
N THR A 476 -27.28 -7.49 38.22
CA THR A 476 -28.43 -8.06 38.95
C THR A 476 -29.68 -7.19 38.84
N VAL A 477 -29.54 -5.87 38.71
CA VAL A 477 -30.68 -4.93 38.54
C VAL A 477 -31.40 -5.21 37.22
N SER A 478 -30.67 -5.32 36.12
CA SER A 478 -31.23 -5.61 34.79
C SER A 478 -31.91 -6.99 34.73
N VAL A 479 -31.30 -8.01 35.34
CA VAL A 479 -31.82 -9.38 35.41
C VAL A 479 -33.12 -9.39 36.21
N ASN A 480 -33.15 -8.75 37.38
CA ASN A 480 -34.37 -8.62 38.19
C ASN A 480 -35.48 -7.87 37.43
N ALA A 481 -35.13 -6.84 36.66
CA ALA A 481 -36.07 -6.13 35.81
C ALA A 481 -36.64 -7.02 34.70
N ALA A 482 -35.80 -7.84 34.06
CA ALA A 482 -36.23 -8.80 33.04
C ALA A 482 -37.18 -9.86 33.63
N ILE A 483 -36.86 -10.43 34.79
CA ILE A 483 -37.72 -11.39 35.51
C ILE A 483 -39.08 -10.75 35.87
N SER A 484 -39.05 -9.50 36.35
CA SER A 484 -40.27 -8.79 36.73
C SER A 484 -41.18 -8.54 35.51
N ARG A 485 -40.62 -8.28 34.32
CA ARG A 485 -41.40 -8.08 33.07
C ARG A 485 -42.16 -9.32 32.63
N ILE A 486 -41.62 -10.51 32.86
CA ILE A 486 -42.26 -11.77 32.45
C ILE A 486 -43.29 -12.29 33.47
N GLY A 487 -43.45 -11.62 34.63
CA GLY A 487 -44.45 -11.97 35.64
C GLY A 487 -44.17 -13.28 36.37
N VAL A 488 -42.92 -13.76 36.37
CA VAL A 488 -42.48 -14.94 37.12
C VAL A 488 -41.87 -14.43 38.43
N GLY A 489 -42.71 -14.02 39.38
CA GLY A 489 -42.30 -13.46 40.68
C GLY A 489 -43.42 -13.50 41.70
#